data_AF-A0A8I1NEP3-F1
#
_entry.id   AF-A0A8I1NEP3-F1
#
_cell.length_a   1.000
_cell.length_b   1.000
_cell.length_c   1.000
_cell.angle_alpha   90.00
_cell.angle_beta   90.00
_cell.angle_gamma   90.00
#
_symmetry.space_group_name_H-M   'P 1'
#
loop_
_entity.id
_entity.type
_entity.pdbx_description
1 polymer ?
#
loop_
_entity_poly.entity_id
_entity_poly.type
_entity_poly.pdbx_seq_one_letter_code
_entity_poly.pdbx_strand_id
1 'polypeptide(L)'
;MSTARNYSNLTRRYAKFSLTGVLALLALVVLVFADSPEKAEAAQVKCPQFRVMNNDRIGKVSFPAGYYNVTLLNGDKLSCPGSTKLFQEFLQDWDGRLRSPWHVTQNGNNRVFRAGNTDKGFIATPASKSGGGGGGTDGRSCPAYFKVLRNDSIGSFKIPRGTYRFTLIDPNKITCAQAAKRFQEFLLDFDGRLPYPWKLNPLMGIFYNSKHGRIGFKVNKAYGPSPSPKPDPVFARCPATFRVLHDDRIGALSLPRGPYYIYVVNGLSCSSASNYFRQFLNRTDGRLPAPWRLNVAKAKFNTGAGGMAFRVQHA
;
A
#
# COMPACT_ATOMS: atom_id res chain seq x y z
N MET A 1 11.57 58.80 -33.40
CA MET A 1 10.88 57.88 -34.32
C MET A 1 11.81 56.74 -34.67
N SER A 2 11.29 55.53 -34.52
CA SER A 2 11.68 54.21 -35.04
C SER A 2 12.88 54.05 -35.99
N THR A 3 13.78 53.15 -35.58
CA THR A 3 14.33 51.98 -36.30
C THR A 3 15.02 52.16 -37.66
N ALA A 4 16.30 51.77 -37.77
CA ALA A 4 16.73 50.46 -38.29
C ALA A 4 18.22 50.41 -38.74
N ARG A 5 18.89 49.35 -38.25
CA ARG A 5 20.01 48.54 -38.79
C ARG A 5 20.72 48.98 -40.08
N ASN A 6 22.06 48.87 -40.09
CA ASN A 6 22.72 47.80 -40.87
C ASN A 6 24.21 47.58 -40.52
N TYR A 7 24.63 46.33 -40.72
CA TYR A 7 25.96 45.76 -40.52
C TYR A 7 26.87 45.95 -41.75
N SER A 8 28.19 46.10 -41.52
CA SER A 8 29.32 45.62 -42.35
C SER A 8 30.61 46.27 -41.81
N ASN A 9 31.72 45.58 -41.59
CA ASN A 9 32.60 45.06 -42.64
C ASN A 9 33.62 44.04 -42.09
N LEU A 10 33.73 42.91 -42.81
CA LEU A 10 34.96 42.10 -42.96
C LEU A 10 36.04 42.99 -43.65
N THR A 11 37.37 42.86 -43.53
CA THR A 11 38.29 41.71 -43.68
C THR A 11 39.72 42.29 -43.73
N ARG A 12 40.75 41.51 -43.37
CA ARG A 12 42.15 41.47 -43.89
C ARG A 12 43.07 40.94 -42.77
N ARG A 13 44.04 40.05 -42.94
CA ARG A 13 44.61 39.32 -44.08
C ARG A 13 45.51 38.23 -43.46
N TYR A 14 45.53 37.05 -44.07
CA TYR A 14 46.51 35.99 -43.80
C TYR A 14 47.88 36.31 -44.39
N ALA A 15 48.97 35.86 -43.75
CA ALA A 15 50.18 35.40 -44.44
C ALA A 15 51.01 34.50 -43.51
N LYS A 16 51.35 33.30 -44.03
CA LYS A 16 52.15 32.23 -43.45
C LYS A 16 53.61 32.39 -43.88
N PHE A 17 54.59 32.03 -43.04
CA PHE A 17 55.99 31.59 -43.30
C PHE A 17 56.61 31.39 -41.90
N SER A 18 57.46 30.43 -41.52
CA SER A 18 58.18 29.28 -42.08
C SER A 18 58.72 28.53 -40.82
N LEU A 19 58.47 27.22 -40.65
CA LEU A 19 59.48 26.14 -40.67
C LEU A 19 60.69 26.29 -39.72
N THR A 20 60.69 25.46 -38.65
CA THR A 20 61.76 24.95 -37.75
C THR A 20 61.14 24.87 -36.34
N GLY A 21 60.94 23.73 -35.70
CA GLY A 21 61.91 22.67 -35.49
C GLY A 21 62.28 22.67 -34.00
N VAL A 22 61.61 21.79 -33.25
CA VAL A 22 62.18 21.03 -32.13
C VAL A 22 62.28 21.69 -30.73
N LEU A 23 61.67 20.96 -29.78
CA LEU A 23 62.01 20.82 -28.34
C LEU A 23 61.77 21.98 -27.36
N ALA A 24 60.78 21.72 -26.49
CA ALA A 24 60.95 21.51 -25.05
C ALA A 24 60.30 22.53 -24.09
N LEU A 25 59.64 21.91 -23.09
CA LEU A 25 59.48 22.34 -21.70
C LEU A 25 58.42 23.41 -21.38
N LEU A 26 57.22 22.89 -21.10
CA LEU A 26 56.40 23.15 -19.91
C LEU A 26 57.07 24.00 -18.81
N ALA A 27 56.46 25.13 -18.47
CA ALA A 27 56.44 25.65 -17.10
C ALA A 27 55.22 26.58 -16.86
N LEU A 28 54.33 26.05 -16.02
CA LEU A 28 53.31 26.65 -15.16
C LEU A 28 52.99 28.16 -15.30
N VAL A 29 51.75 28.45 -15.70
CA VAL A 29 50.96 29.55 -15.11
C VAL A 29 49.79 28.91 -14.37
N VAL A 30 49.94 28.74 -13.05
CA VAL A 30 48.85 28.37 -12.15
C VAL A 30 48.00 29.62 -11.95
N LEU A 31 46.92 29.74 -12.74
CA LEU A 31 45.81 30.60 -12.36
C LEU A 31 45.13 29.95 -11.17
N VAL A 32 45.27 30.58 -10.01
CA VAL A 32 44.49 30.31 -8.80
C VAL A 32 43.04 30.65 -9.12
N PHE A 33 42.31 29.69 -9.69
CA PHE A 33 40.90 29.58 -9.39
C PHE A 33 40.85 28.91 -8.02
N ALA A 34 40.60 29.72 -7.00
CA ALA A 34 40.09 29.21 -5.75
C ALA A 34 38.74 28.56 -6.07
N ASP A 35 38.77 27.28 -6.43
CA ASP A 35 37.63 26.42 -6.22
C ASP A 35 37.37 26.48 -4.72
N SER A 36 36.38 27.29 -4.35
CA SER A 36 35.64 27.05 -3.12
C SER A 36 35.41 25.55 -3.10
N PRO A 37 35.70 24.81 -2.01
CA PRO A 37 35.35 23.42 -1.98
C PRO A 37 33.84 23.38 -2.25
N GLU A 38 33.46 22.94 -3.45
CA GLU A 38 32.12 22.47 -3.71
C GLU A 38 31.89 21.52 -2.55
N LYS A 39 31.02 21.93 -1.62
CA LYS A 39 30.54 21.02 -0.60
C LYS A 39 30.01 19.86 -1.41
N ALA A 40 30.74 18.75 -1.43
CA ALA A 40 30.36 17.57 -2.17
C ALA A 40 28.93 17.27 -1.76
N GLU A 41 28.00 17.61 -2.65
CA GLU A 41 26.59 17.55 -2.34
C GLU A 41 26.30 16.06 -2.23
N ALA A 42 26.09 15.61 -1.00
CA ALA A 42 25.98 14.18 -0.69
C ALA A 42 25.02 13.56 -1.71
N ALA A 43 25.53 12.59 -2.49
CA ALA A 43 24.84 12.16 -3.69
C ALA A 43 23.43 11.68 -3.33
N GLN A 44 22.41 12.36 -3.87
CA GLN A 44 21.04 11.96 -3.69
C GLN A 44 20.83 10.59 -4.35
N VAL A 45 20.65 9.55 -3.54
CA VAL A 45 20.50 8.18 -4.03
C VAL A 45 19.02 7.89 -4.27
N LYS A 46 18.65 7.54 -5.50
CA LYS A 46 17.30 7.07 -5.84
C LYS A 46 17.11 5.62 -5.37
N CYS A 47 16.07 5.38 -4.61
CA CYS A 47 15.69 4.06 -4.12
C CYS A 47 14.57 3.44 -4.95
N PRO A 48 14.35 2.11 -4.82
CA PRO A 48 13.13 1.48 -5.32
C PRO A 48 11.87 2.20 -4.83
N GLN A 49 10.84 2.20 -5.66
CA GLN A 49 9.59 2.88 -5.33
C GLN A 49 8.93 2.26 -4.08
N PHE A 50 8.44 3.13 -3.21
CA PHE A 50 7.68 2.73 -2.03
C PHE A 50 6.19 2.86 -2.32
N ARG A 51 5.39 1.81 -2.08
CA ARG A 51 3.94 1.86 -2.28
C ARG A 51 3.23 2.18 -0.97
N VAL A 52 2.70 3.39 -0.88
CA VAL A 52 1.74 3.77 0.17
C VAL A 52 0.41 3.11 -0.19
N MET A 53 -0.07 2.22 0.67
CA MET A 53 -1.20 1.35 0.34
C MET A 53 -2.57 2.02 0.48
N ASN A 54 -2.69 3.03 1.35
CA ASN A 54 -3.94 3.74 1.65
C ASN A 54 -3.66 5.24 1.76
N ASN A 55 -4.70 6.07 1.64
CA ASN A 55 -4.56 7.49 1.97
C ASN A 55 -4.24 7.61 3.46
N ASP A 56 -3.06 8.13 3.76
CA ASP A 56 -2.51 8.20 5.11
C ASP A 56 -2.14 9.65 5.48
N ARG A 57 -1.82 9.86 6.76
CA ARG A 57 -1.29 11.12 7.25
C ARG A 57 -0.30 10.91 8.40
N ILE A 58 0.70 11.78 8.46
CA ILE A 58 1.61 11.89 9.61
C ILE A 58 1.47 13.32 10.13
N GLY A 59 0.74 13.50 11.23
CA GLY A 59 0.33 14.82 11.70
C GLY A 59 -0.48 15.56 10.62
N LYS A 60 0.06 16.68 10.14
CA LYS A 60 -0.57 17.50 9.08
C LYS A 60 -0.15 17.11 7.65
N VAL A 61 0.85 16.25 7.49
CA VAL A 61 1.39 15.87 6.17
C VAL A 61 0.57 14.73 5.58
N SER A 62 0.01 14.93 4.39
CA SER A 62 -0.79 13.91 3.69
C SER A 62 0.07 12.99 2.81
N PHE A 63 -0.26 11.70 2.85
CA PHE A 63 0.32 10.65 2.02
C PHE A 63 -0.80 9.91 1.28
N PRO A 64 -1.28 10.42 0.12
CA PRO A 64 -2.22 9.68 -0.72
C PRO A 64 -1.69 8.29 -1.09
N ALA A 65 -2.61 7.33 -1.25
CA ALA A 65 -2.26 6.00 -1.74
C ALA A 65 -1.60 6.09 -3.12
N GLY A 66 -0.55 5.31 -3.34
CA GLY A 66 0.18 5.30 -4.61
C GLY A 66 1.65 4.98 -4.45
N TYR A 67 2.37 5.01 -5.57
CA TYR A 67 3.81 4.85 -5.58
C TYR A 67 4.49 6.17 -5.26
N TYR A 68 5.56 6.10 -4.47
CA TYR A 68 6.42 7.21 -4.11
C TYR A 68 7.83 6.90 -4.59
N ASN A 69 8.41 7.86 -5.29
CA ASN A 69 9.84 7.90 -5.54
C ASN A 69 10.50 8.27 -4.21
N VAL A 70 11.40 7.40 -3.73
CA VAL A 70 12.15 7.63 -2.50
C VAL A 70 13.57 8.01 -2.88
N THR A 71 14.02 9.16 -2.40
CA THR A 71 15.38 9.67 -2.64
C THR A 71 16.05 9.93 -1.30
N LEU A 72 17.22 9.34 -1.08
CA LEU A 72 18.02 9.58 0.12
C LEU A 72 18.64 10.97 0.07
N LEU A 73 18.68 11.65 1.21
CA LEU A 73 19.39 12.93 1.34
C LEU A 73 20.91 12.72 1.38
N ASN A 74 21.36 11.59 1.96
CA ASN A 74 22.76 11.17 1.99
C ASN A 74 22.81 9.63 2.04
N GLY A 75 23.34 9.00 0.99
CA GLY A 75 23.44 7.54 0.87
C GLY A 75 24.39 6.86 1.86
N ASP A 76 25.38 7.59 2.38
CA ASP A 76 26.36 7.08 3.35
C ASP A 76 25.78 7.02 4.77
N LYS A 77 24.71 7.78 5.04
CA LYS A 77 24.07 7.89 6.36
C LYS A 77 22.76 7.13 6.50
N LEU A 78 22.15 6.75 5.37
CA LEU A 78 20.91 5.99 5.33
C LEU A 78 20.86 5.13 4.07
N SER A 79 20.58 3.83 4.21
CA SER A 79 20.43 2.93 3.07
C SER A 79 19.00 2.91 2.53
N CYS A 80 18.81 2.50 1.27
CA CYS A 80 17.48 2.37 0.67
C CYS A 80 16.56 1.43 1.47
N PRO A 81 16.97 0.21 1.88
CA PRO A 81 16.16 -0.64 2.76
C PRO A 81 15.87 0.01 4.12
N GLY A 82 16.82 0.75 4.67
CA GLY A 82 16.62 1.49 5.92
C GLY A 82 15.56 2.59 5.76
N SER A 83 15.59 3.34 4.66
CA SER A 83 14.62 4.39 4.38
C SER A 83 13.21 3.86 4.15
N THR A 84 13.02 2.75 3.44
CA THR A 84 11.70 2.16 3.21
C THR A 84 11.11 1.56 4.48
N LYS A 85 11.94 0.94 5.33
CA LYS A 85 11.53 0.50 6.67
C LYS A 85 11.08 1.67 7.54
N LEU A 86 11.87 2.75 7.59
CA LEU A 86 11.49 3.98 8.29
C LEU A 86 10.19 4.57 7.75
N PHE A 87 10.04 4.64 6.42
CA PHE A 87 8.83 5.17 5.80
C PHE A 87 7.60 4.35 6.16
N GLN A 88 7.70 3.01 6.16
CA GLN A 88 6.64 2.12 6.61
C GLN A 88 6.27 2.31 8.09
N GLU A 89 7.27 2.44 8.97
CA GLU A 89 7.09 2.67 10.41
C GLU A 89 6.41 4.01 10.66
N PHE A 90 6.89 5.09 10.03
CA PHE A 90 6.36 6.44 10.20
C PHE A 90 4.93 6.59 9.70
N LEU A 91 4.53 5.87 8.65
CA LEU A 91 3.13 5.81 8.21
C LEU A 91 2.21 5.12 9.24
N GLN A 92 2.74 4.50 10.30
CA GLN A 92 1.91 4.02 11.43
C GLN A 92 1.74 5.09 12.53
N ASP A 93 2.60 6.13 12.57
CA ASP A 93 2.56 7.23 13.54
C ASP A 93 1.69 8.38 13.01
N TRP A 94 0.38 8.20 13.15
CA TRP A 94 -0.65 9.10 12.63
C TRP A 94 -0.71 10.47 13.33
N ASP A 95 -0.20 10.58 14.56
CA ASP A 95 -0.27 11.78 15.39
C ASP A 95 0.78 12.85 15.02
N GLY A 96 1.73 12.51 14.17
CA GLY A 96 2.80 13.41 13.72
C GLY A 96 4.01 13.49 14.66
N ARG A 97 4.03 12.69 15.74
CA ARG A 97 5.15 12.62 16.68
C ARG A 97 6.01 11.41 16.35
N LEU A 98 6.82 11.55 15.30
CA LEU A 98 7.80 10.52 14.95
C LEU A 98 8.81 10.32 16.09
N ARG A 99 9.33 9.09 16.22
CA ARG A 99 10.37 8.80 17.20
C ARG A 99 11.54 9.77 17.06
N SER A 100 12.01 10.34 18.17
CA SER A 100 13.20 11.19 18.17
C SER A 100 14.39 10.47 17.50
N PRO A 101 15.19 11.15 16.65
CA PRO A 101 15.18 12.58 16.33
C PRO A 101 14.37 12.93 15.06
N TRP A 102 13.46 12.07 14.61
CA TRP A 102 12.83 12.21 13.31
C TRP A 102 11.71 13.25 13.29
N HIS A 103 11.60 13.95 12.17
CA HIS A 103 10.46 14.79 11.86
C HIS A 103 10.14 14.71 10.37
N VAL A 104 8.90 15.05 10.03
CA VAL A 104 8.44 15.13 8.64
C VAL A 104 7.95 16.54 8.33
N THR A 105 8.34 17.04 7.17
CA THR A 105 7.84 18.30 6.61
C THR A 105 7.33 18.07 5.20
N GLN A 106 6.44 18.95 4.75
CA GLN A 106 5.92 18.95 3.40
C GLN A 106 6.42 20.19 2.66
N ASN A 107 7.13 19.99 1.55
CA ASN A 107 7.54 21.06 0.63
C ASN A 107 6.96 20.76 -0.76
N GLY A 108 5.84 21.40 -1.09
CA GLY A 108 5.06 21.06 -2.28
C GLY A 108 4.60 19.59 -2.25
N ASN A 109 5.03 18.82 -3.27
CA ASN A 109 4.76 17.38 -3.36
C ASN A 109 5.78 16.51 -2.60
N ASN A 110 6.85 17.10 -2.05
CA ASN A 110 7.89 16.35 -1.36
C ASN A 110 7.55 16.19 0.11
N ARG A 111 7.63 14.96 0.60
CA ARG A 111 7.54 14.64 2.03
C ARG A 111 8.95 14.35 2.51
N VAL A 112 9.49 15.26 3.29
CA VAL A 112 10.90 15.27 3.67
C VAL A 112 11.00 14.77 5.10
N PHE A 113 11.61 13.59 5.26
CA PHE A 113 11.92 12.99 6.55
C PHE A 113 13.38 13.26 6.90
N ARG A 114 13.63 13.85 8.07
CA ARG A 114 14.98 14.14 8.55
C ARG A 114 15.15 13.74 10.00
N ALA A 115 16.34 13.23 10.32
CA ALA A 115 16.81 13.01 11.68
C ALA A 115 17.45 14.31 12.20
N GLY A 116 16.73 15.08 13.02
CA GLY A 116 17.18 16.37 13.54
C GLY A 116 17.63 17.33 12.45
N ASN A 117 18.61 18.18 12.73
CA ASN A 117 19.17 19.14 11.76
C ASN A 117 20.29 18.53 10.89
N THR A 118 20.17 17.24 10.53
CA THR A 118 21.20 16.53 9.75
C THR A 118 20.73 16.22 8.33
N ASP A 119 21.68 15.81 7.48
CA ASP A 119 21.48 15.26 6.14
C ASP A 119 21.09 13.76 6.15
N LYS A 120 20.95 13.13 7.33
CA LYS A 120 20.40 11.78 7.45
C LYS A 120 18.88 11.82 7.29
N GLY A 121 18.40 11.37 6.14
CA GLY A 121 16.98 11.35 5.85
C GLY A 121 16.65 10.96 4.41
N PHE A 122 15.38 11.08 4.06
CA PHE A 122 14.89 10.76 2.72
C PHE A 122 13.70 11.63 2.34
N ILE A 123 13.51 11.79 1.04
CA ILE A 123 12.40 12.49 0.41
C ILE A 123 11.50 11.44 -0.22
N ALA A 124 10.21 11.49 0.09
CA ALA A 124 9.18 10.73 -0.58
C ALA A 124 8.32 11.66 -1.45
N THR A 125 8.37 11.45 -2.76
CA THR A 125 7.59 12.23 -3.74
C THR A 125 6.62 11.29 -4.46
N PRO A 126 5.31 11.59 -4.52
CA PRO A 126 4.37 10.79 -5.29
C PRO A 126 4.86 10.67 -6.73
N ALA A 127 4.93 9.45 -7.24
CA ALA A 127 5.17 9.21 -8.65
C ALA A 127 3.97 9.77 -9.44
N SER A 128 4.23 10.67 -10.39
CA SER A 128 3.19 11.23 -11.26
C SER A 128 2.52 10.11 -12.07
N LYS A 129 1.19 10.24 -12.24
CA LYS A 129 0.32 9.30 -12.96
C LYS A 129 0.87 9.00 -14.36
N SER A 130 1.54 7.86 -14.52
CA SER A 130 1.79 7.26 -15.83
C SER A 130 1.49 5.76 -15.75
N GLY A 131 0.79 5.29 -16.79
CA GLY A 131 0.19 3.97 -17.02
C GLY A 131 0.57 2.81 -16.10
N GLY A 132 -0.40 2.37 -15.30
CA GLY A 132 -0.32 1.14 -14.52
C GLY A 132 -1.66 0.86 -13.84
N GLY A 133 -2.64 0.40 -14.63
CA GLY A 133 -3.97 0.06 -14.15
C GLY A 133 -3.92 -1.08 -13.13
N GLY A 134 -4.19 -0.77 -11.86
CA GLY A 134 -4.16 -1.78 -10.81
C GLY A 134 -4.33 -1.26 -9.39
N GLY A 135 -5.54 -0.76 -9.09
CA GLY A 135 -6.03 -0.54 -7.71
C GLY A 135 -5.78 0.87 -7.17
N GLY A 136 -6.72 1.53 -6.51
CA GLY A 136 -8.11 1.22 -6.23
C GLY A 136 -8.79 2.53 -5.85
N THR A 137 -10.02 2.73 -6.31
CA THR A 137 -10.97 3.52 -5.54
C THR A 137 -11.64 2.56 -4.58
N ASP A 138 -11.64 2.89 -3.30
CA ASP A 138 -12.15 2.03 -2.24
C ASP A 138 -13.53 1.49 -2.60
N GLY A 139 -13.55 0.19 -2.89
CA GLY A 139 -14.76 -0.51 -3.18
C GLY A 139 -15.60 -0.70 -1.93
N ARG A 140 -16.91 -0.48 -2.00
CA ARG A 140 -17.78 -0.67 -0.82
C ARG A 140 -18.02 -2.15 -0.58
N SER A 141 -17.69 -2.63 0.62
CA SER A 141 -18.07 -3.97 1.10
C SER A 141 -19.59 -4.11 1.26
N CYS A 142 -20.13 -5.24 0.84
CA CYS A 142 -21.55 -5.54 1.00
C CYS A 142 -21.88 -5.98 2.44
N PRO A 143 -22.98 -5.48 3.02
CA PRO A 143 -23.33 -5.73 4.41
C PRO A 143 -23.89 -7.14 4.66
N ALA A 144 -24.32 -7.82 3.61
CA ALA A 144 -24.84 -9.18 3.66
C ALA A 144 -23.83 -10.15 3.03
N TYR A 145 -23.82 -11.37 3.55
CA TYR A 145 -23.07 -12.46 2.97
C TYR A 145 -23.88 -13.22 1.92
N PHE A 146 -23.16 -13.79 0.96
CA PHE A 146 -23.66 -14.78 0.03
C PHE A 146 -23.29 -16.17 0.52
N LYS A 147 -24.26 -17.10 0.57
CA LYS A 147 -24.00 -18.47 1.03
C LYS A 147 -23.91 -19.41 -0.17
N VAL A 148 -22.74 -19.99 -0.37
CA VAL A 148 -22.51 -21.07 -1.33
C VAL A 148 -22.78 -22.39 -0.62
N LEU A 149 -23.81 -23.10 -1.06
CA LEU A 149 -24.35 -24.28 -0.37
C LEU A 149 -23.51 -25.55 -0.57
N ARG A 150 -22.81 -25.66 -1.70
CA ARG A 150 -21.98 -26.82 -2.08
C ARG A 150 -20.65 -26.35 -2.66
N ASN A 151 -19.64 -27.21 -2.73
CA ASN A 151 -18.40 -26.85 -3.42
C ASN A 151 -18.71 -26.61 -4.89
N ASP A 152 -18.18 -25.53 -5.45
CA ASP A 152 -18.43 -25.10 -6.81
C ASP A 152 -17.15 -24.55 -7.47
N SER A 153 -17.21 -24.26 -8.76
CA SER A 153 -16.12 -23.60 -9.50
C SER A 153 -16.62 -22.88 -10.74
N ILE A 154 -15.93 -21.79 -11.07
CA ILE A 154 -16.12 -21.04 -12.32
C ILE A 154 -14.81 -21.17 -13.08
N GLY A 155 -14.75 -22.14 -13.99
CA GLY A 155 -13.51 -22.57 -14.63
C GLY A 155 -12.44 -22.98 -13.60
N SER A 156 -11.28 -22.29 -13.62
CA SER A 156 -10.19 -22.54 -12.67
C SER A 156 -10.41 -21.91 -11.28
N PHE A 157 -11.37 -21.00 -11.12
CA PHE A 157 -11.65 -20.36 -9.83
C PHE A 157 -12.48 -21.28 -8.94
N LYS A 158 -11.86 -21.81 -7.88
CA LYS A 158 -12.51 -22.73 -6.93
C LYS A 158 -13.31 -21.97 -5.88
N ILE A 159 -14.54 -22.40 -5.64
CA ILE A 159 -15.49 -21.79 -4.72
C ILE A 159 -16.01 -22.87 -3.75
N PRO A 160 -15.23 -23.23 -2.72
CA PRO A 160 -15.68 -24.19 -1.72
C PRO A 160 -16.98 -23.74 -1.04
N ARG A 161 -17.77 -24.70 -0.53
CA ARG A 161 -18.95 -24.39 0.28
C ARG A 161 -18.60 -23.43 1.42
N GLY A 162 -19.49 -22.50 1.70
CA GLY A 162 -19.29 -21.54 2.78
C GLY A 162 -19.91 -20.18 2.52
N THR A 163 -19.51 -19.24 3.36
CA THR A 163 -20.02 -17.87 3.35
C THR A 163 -19.04 -17.00 2.59
N TYR A 164 -19.55 -16.07 1.77
CA TYR A 164 -18.76 -15.20 0.90
C TYR A 164 -19.18 -13.75 1.08
N ARG A 165 -18.20 -12.85 0.96
CA ARG A 165 -18.37 -11.40 0.96
C ARG A 165 -18.10 -10.85 -0.42
N PHE A 166 -18.87 -9.83 -0.78
CA PHE A 166 -18.64 -9.02 -1.97
C PHE A 166 -18.08 -7.64 -1.62
N THR A 167 -17.14 -7.17 -2.42
CA THR A 167 -16.65 -5.78 -2.39
C THR A 167 -16.82 -5.19 -3.78
N LEU A 168 -17.68 -4.17 -3.90
CA LEU A 168 -18.02 -3.54 -5.18
C LEU A 168 -16.84 -2.72 -5.67
N ILE A 169 -16.43 -2.79 -6.95
CA ILE A 169 -15.32 -1.98 -7.49
C ILE A 169 -15.68 -0.49 -7.49
N ASP A 170 -16.93 -0.18 -7.85
CA ASP A 170 -17.48 1.17 -7.79
C ASP A 170 -18.95 1.09 -7.32
N PRO A 171 -19.25 1.54 -6.08
CA PRO A 171 -20.59 1.43 -5.50
C PRO A 171 -21.64 2.29 -6.19
N ASN A 172 -21.22 3.28 -7.00
CA ASN A 172 -22.13 4.11 -7.79
C ASN A 172 -22.52 3.45 -9.12
N LYS A 173 -21.88 2.33 -9.47
CA LYS A 173 -22.04 1.67 -10.78
C LYS A 173 -22.62 0.26 -10.68
N ILE A 174 -22.57 -0.36 -9.51
CA ILE A 174 -23.19 -1.66 -9.24
C ILE A 174 -23.58 -1.77 -7.77
N THR A 175 -24.76 -2.32 -7.48
CA THR A 175 -25.25 -2.53 -6.12
C THR A 175 -24.88 -3.91 -5.59
N CYS A 176 -24.98 -4.10 -4.27
CA CYS A 176 -24.75 -5.41 -3.64
C CYS A 176 -25.73 -6.49 -4.11
N ALA A 177 -27.00 -6.13 -4.35
CA ALA A 177 -27.99 -7.05 -4.89
C ALA A 177 -27.65 -7.45 -6.33
N GLN A 178 -27.20 -6.49 -7.16
CA GLN A 178 -26.76 -6.77 -8.53
C GLN A 178 -25.50 -7.65 -8.54
N ALA A 179 -24.53 -7.38 -7.68
CA ALA A 179 -23.34 -8.23 -7.53
C ALA A 179 -23.71 -9.66 -7.11
N ALA A 180 -24.62 -9.82 -6.14
CA ALA A 180 -25.09 -11.13 -5.68
C ALA A 180 -25.82 -11.91 -6.79
N LYS A 181 -26.71 -11.24 -7.53
CA LYS A 181 -27.41 -11.84 -8.67
C LYS A 181 -26.42 -12.29 -9.74
N ARG A 182 -25.46 -11.44 -10.12
CA ARG A 182 -24.43 -11.78 -11.11
C ARG A 182 -23.58 -12.95 -10.65
N PHE A 183 -23.15 -12.97 -9.39
CA PHE A 183 -22.38 -14.09 -8.86
C PHE A 183 -23.19 -15.39 -8.88
N GLN A 184 -24.47 -15.35 -8.54
CA GLN A 184 -25.35 -16.51 -8.65
C GLN A 184 -25.48 -17.02 -10.09
N GLU A 185 -25.60 -16.12 -11.06
CA GLU A 185 -25.62 -16.47 -12.49
C GLU A 185 -24.27 -17.10 -12.91
N PHE A 186 -23.14 -16.53 -12.50
CA PHE A 186 -21.82 -17.06 -12.84
C PHE A 186 -21.53 -18.42 -12.20
N LEU A 187 -22.10 -18.71 -11.02
CA LEU A 187 -22.01 -20.05 -10.42
C LEU A 187 -22.73 -21.13 -11.24
N LEU A 188 -23.60 -20.76 -12.18
CA LEU A 188 -24.21 -21.70 -13.13
C LEU A 188 -23.32 -21.95 -14.35
N ASP A 189 -22.24 -21.16 -14.50
CA ASP A 189 -21.35 -21.16 -15.64
C ASP A 189 -20.01 -21.84 -15.29
N PHE A 190 -20.04 -23.17 -15.29
CA PHE A 190 -18.97 -24.00 -14.77
C PHE A 190 -17.69 -23.97 -15.62
N ASP A 191 -17.77 -23.63 -16.91
CA ASP A 191 -16.63 -23.66 -17.83
C ASP A 191 -15.67 -22.45 -17.68
N GLY A 192 -16.10 -21.42 -16.93
CA GLY A 192 -15.34 -20.21 -16.66
C GLY A 192 -15.46 -19.11 -17.72
N ARG A 193 -16.32 -19.30 -18.74
CA ARG A 193 -16.56 -18.34 -19.82
C ARG A 193 -17.78 -17.47 -19.53
N LEU A 194 -17.58 -16.51 -18.65
CA LEU A 194 -18.64 -15.60 -18.23
C LEU A 194 -19.36 -14.92 -19.42
N PRO A 195 -20.67 -14.67 -19.31
CA PRO A 195 -21.43 -13.96 -20.34
C PRO A 195 -20.79 -12.63 -20.70
N TYR A 196 -20.50 -12.43 -21.98
CA TYR A 196 -19.95 -11.16 -22.47
C TYR A 196 -20.84 -9.98 -22.03
N PRO A 197 -20.29 -8.86 -21.53
CA PRO A 197 -18.87 -8.49 -21.46
C PRO A 197 -18.18 -8.80 -20.13
N TRP A 198 -18.65 -9.76 -19.34
CA TRP A 198 -18.05 -10.08 -18.04
C TRP A 198 -16.76 -10.88 -18.17
N LYS A 199 -15.81 -10.59 -17.29
CA LYS A 199 -14.55 -11.30 -17.15
C LYS A 199 -14.26 -11.60 -15.69
N LEU A 200 -13.57 -12.70 -15.46
CA LEU A 200 -13.07 -13.13 -14.16
C LEU A 200 -11.54 -12.99 -14.13
N ASN A 201 -11.03 -12.34 -13.10
CA ASN A 201 -9.65 -12.53 -12.65
C ASN A 201 -9.67 -13.59 -11.53
N PRO A 202 -9.29 -14.86 -11.82
CA PRO A 202 -9.42 -15.96 -10.87
C PRO A 202 -8.42 -15.85 -9.70
N LEU A 203 -7.25 -15.23 -9.93
CA LEU A 203 -6.24 -15.05 -8.87
C LEU A 203 -6.74 -14.10 -7.77
N MET A 204 -7.48 -13.06 -8.17
CA MET A 204 -7.98 -12.04 -7.24
C MET A 204 -9.45 -12.23 -6.84
N GLY A 205 -10.16 -13.16 -7.49
CA GLY A 205 -11.61 -13.33 -7.33
C GLY A 205 -12.40 -12.10 -7.77
N ILE A 206 -11.94 -11.39 -8.80
CA ILE A 206 -12.59 -10.15 -9.28
C ILE A 206 -13.40 -10.43 -10.54
N PHE A 207 -14.68 -10.10 -10.48
CA PHE A 207 -15.61 -10.12 -11.60
C PHE A 207 -15.81 -8.69 -12.09
N TYR A 208 -15.59 -8.43 -13.37
CA TYR A 208 -15.69 -7.08 -13.92
C TYR A 208 -16.22 -7.06 -15.35
N ASN A 209 -16.89 -5.98 -15.70
CA ASN A 209 -17.37 -5.71 -17.05
C ASN A 209 -16.21 -5.15 -17.89
N SER A 210 -15.83 -5.84 -18.96
CA SER A 210 -14.68 -5.46 -19.78
C SER A 210 -14.91 -4.22 -20.65
N LYS A 211 -16.17 -3.84 -20.93
CA LYS A 211 -16.50 -2.57 -21.62
C LYS A 211 -16.49 -1.39 -20.64
N HIS A 212 -16.77 -1.65 -19.37
CA HIS A 212 -16.93 -0.64 -18.33
C HIS A 212 -16.20 -1.09 -17.07
N GLY A 213 -14.86 -1.03 -17.06
CA GLY A 213 -13.99 -1.66 -16.06
C GLY A 213 -14.21 -1.28 -14.58
N ARG A 214 -15.05 -0.29 -14.29
CA ARG A 214 -15.47 0.08 -12.92
C ARG A 214 -16.75 -0.63 -12.45
N ILE A 215 -17.52 -1.22 -13.36
CA ILE A 215 -18.65 -2.09 -13.02
C ILE A 215 -18.09 -3.48 -12.70
N GLY A 216 -18.10 -3.84 -11.42
CA GLY A 216 -17.65 -5.16 -11.00
C GLY A 216 -17.61 -5.32 -9.49
N PHE A 217 -17.24 -6.50 -9.04
CA PHE A 217 -17.14 -6.84 -7.64
C PHE A 217 -16.09 -7.92 -7.40
N LYS A 218 -15.45 -7.86 -6.24
CA LYS A 218 -14.54 -8.89 -5.73
C LYS A 218 -15.32 -9.85 -4.83
N VAL A 219 -15.00 -11.14 -4.92
CA VAL A 219 -15.57 -12.21 -4.09
C VAL A 219 -14.48 -12.81 -3.22
N ASN A 220 -14.69 -12.80 -1.91
CA ASN A 220 -13.79 -13.42 -0.95
C ASN A 220 -14.57 -14.36 -0.04
N LYS A 221 -14.01 -15.53 0.26
CA LYS A 221 -14.57 -16.41 1.29
C LYS A 221 -14.52 -15.69 2.64
N ALA A 222 -15.67 -15.57 3.27
CA ALA A 222 -15.84 -14.88 4.53
C ALA A 222 -15.75 -15.85 5.70
N TYR A 223 -15.12 -15.39 6.77
CA TYR A 223 -15.05 -16.08 8.06
C TYR A 223 -15.59 -15.14 9.14
N GLY A 224 -16.32 -15.69 10.12
CA GLY A 224 -16.96 -14.90 11.16
C GLY A 224 -18.37 -14.37 10.81
N PRO A 225 -18.99 -13.62 11.73
CA PRO A 225 -20.36 -13.09 11.61
C PRO A 225 -20.49 -12.02 10.52
N SER A 226 -21.74 -11.69 10.13
CA SER A 226 -22.05 -10.69 9.10
C SER A 226 -21.61 -9.27 9.50
N PRO A 227 -21.06 -8.44 8.57
CA PRO A 227 -20.71 -7.00 8.81
C PRO A 227 -21.89 -6.11 9.18
N SER A 228 -23.10 -6.67 9.23
CA SER A 228 -24.29 -5.95 9.62
C SER A 228 -24.13 -5.29 11.00
N PRO A 229 -24.53 -4.01 11.14
CA PRO A 229 -24.29 -3.16 12.30
C PRO A 229 -25.10 -3.54 13.55
N LYS A 230 -25.85 -4.65 13.55
CA LYS A 230 -26.59 -5.07 14.75
C LYS A 230 -25.59 -5.52 15.82
N PRO A 231 -25.54 -4.84 16.98
CA PRO A 231 -24.69 -5.25 18.09
C PRO A 231 -25.05 -6.68 18.49
N ASP A 232 -24.04 -7.52 18.65
CA ASP A 232 -24.20 -8.85 19.22
C ASP A 232 -24.36 -8.66 20.74
N PRO A 233 -25.50 -9.03 21.36
CA PRO A 233 -25.75 -8.74 22.77
C PRO A 233 -24.75 -9.45 23.70
N VAL A 234 -24.05 -10.47 23.20
CA VAL A 234 -23.08 -11.24 23.96
C VAL A 234 -21.66 -10.69 23.81
N PHE A 235 -21.36 -9.96 22.73
CA PHE A 235 -20.02 -9.50 22.44
C PHE A 235 -19.92 -7.98 22.32
N ALA A 236 -19.08 -7.37 23.15
CA ALA A 236 -18.74 -5.96 23.03
C ALA A 236 -17.79 -5.74 21.84
N ARG A 237 -18.13 -4.81 20.94
CA ARG A 237 -17.25 -4.43 19.82
C ARG A 237 -16.19 -3.45 20.31
N CYS A 238 -14.94 -3.71 19.96
CA CYS A 238 -13.85 -2.77 20.19
C CYS A 238 -14.03 -1.50 19.33
N PRO A 239 -13.71 -0.32 19.89
CA PRO A 239 -13.96 0.95 19.20
C PRO A 239 -13.05 1.13 17.96
N ALA A 240 -11.83 0.60 18.02
CA ALA A 240 -10.86 0.62 16.94
C ALA A 240 -10.84 -0.69 16.15
N THR A 241 -10.41 -0.61 14.89
CA THR A 241 -10.13 -1.79 14.06
C THR A 241 -8.69 -2.24 14.24
N PHE A 242 -8.44 -3.53 14.08
CA PHE A 242 -7.12 -4.15 14.01
C PHE A 242 -6.72 -4.33 12.55
N ARG A 243 -5.53 -3.89 12.14
CA ARG A 243 -5.06 -4.03 10.75
C ARG A 243 -4.22 -5.31 10.60
N VAL A 244 -4.73 -6.26 9.83
CA VAL A 244 -3.95 -7.40 9.33
C VAL A 244 -3.15 -6.91 8.13
N LEU A 245 -1.82 -7.06 8.18
CA LEU A 245 -0.90 -6.43 7.22
C LEU A 245 -0.74 -7.22 5.93
N HIS A 246 -0.87 -8.54 6.01
CA HIS A 246 -0.69 -9.48 4.91
C HIS A 246 -1.92 -10.37 4.73
N ASP A 247 -1.98 -11.13 3.65
CA ASP A 247 -2.98 -12.18 3.53
C ASP A 247 -2.54 -13.35 4.41
N ASP A 248 -2.90 -13.27 5.69
CA ASP A 248 -2.44 -14.16 6.74
C ASP A 248 -3.35 -15.38 6.90
N ARG A 249 -2.85 -16.38 7.63
CA ARG A 249 -3.64 -17.53 8.04
C ARG A 249 -3.30 -17.97 9.45
N ILE A 250 -4.29 -18.51 10.15
CA ILE A 250 -4.13 -19.17 11.44
C ILE A 250 -4.74 -20.57 11.30
N GLY A 251 -3.90 -21.55 10.98
CA GLY A 251 -4.37 -22.86 10.53
C GLY A 251 -5.25 -22.74 9.28
N ALA A 252 -6.50 -23.23 9.38
CA ALA A 252 -7.48 -23.14 8.28
C ALA A 252 -8.24 -21.80 8.22
N LEU A 253 -8.08 -20.91 9.19
CA LEU A 253 -8.67 -19.57 9.15
C LEU A 253 -7.84 -18.67 8.24
N SER A 254 -8.41 -18.23 7.12
CA SER A 254 -7.78 -17.24 6.26
C SER A 254 -8.21 -15.83 6.67
N LEU A 255 -7.22 -14.95 6.80
CA LEU A 255 -7.37 -13.57 7.22
C LEU A 255 -6.76 -12.66 6.15
N PRO A 256 -7.53 -12.33 5.08
CA PRO A 256 -7.08 -11.37 4.08
C PRO A 256 -6.61 -10.07 4.71
N ARG A 257 -5.62 -9.41 4.09
CA ARG A 257 -5.14 -8.12 4.56
C ARG A 257 -6.27 -7.11 4.68
N GLY A 258 -6.20 -6.25 5.69
CA GLY A 258 -7.15 -5.17 5.87
C GLY A 258 -7.60 -4.97 7.31
N PRO A 259 -8.55 -4.05 7.53
CA PRO A 259 -9.10 -3.77 8.84
C PRO A 259 -10.03 -4.89 9.31
N TYR A 260 -9.95 -5.21 10.60
CA TYR A 260 -10.80 -6.16 11.30
C TYR A 260 -11.44 -5.51 12.51
N TYR A 261 -12.74 -5.67 12.67
CA TYR A 261 -13.40 -5.47 13.95
C TYR A 261 -13.05 -6.62 14.89
N ILE A 262 -12.70 -6.26 16.12
CA ILE A 262 -12.52 -7.21 17.23
C ILE A 262 -13.75 -7.10 18.14
N TYR A 263 -14.26 -8.25 18.54
CA TYR A 263 -15.38 -8.38 19.45
C TYR A 263 -14.94 -9.22 20.65
N VAL A 264 -15.13 -8.72 21.86
CA VAL A 264 -14.66 -9.33 23.11
C VAL A 264 -15.83 -9.70 24.01
N VAL A 265 -15.60 -10.68 24.89
CA VAL A 265 -16.56 -11.12 25.91
C VAL A 265 -15.83 -11.65 27.14
N ASN A 266 -16.55 -11.80 28.26
CA ASN A 266 -16.07 -12.39 29.52
C ASN A 266 -14.85 -11.65 30.08
N GLY A 267 -14.92 -10.32 30.17
CA GLY A 267 -13.91 -9.47 30.81
C GLY A 267 -12.63 -9.24 30.01
N LEU A 268 -12.52 -9.77 28.79
CA LEU A 268 -11.34 -9.56 27.94
C LEU A 268 -11.29 -8.12 27.41
N SER A 269 -10.20 -7.40 27.66
CA SER A 269 -10.01 -6.05 27.14
C SER A 269 -9.70 -6.02 25.63
N CYS A 270 -10.05 -4.94 24.95
CA CYS A 270 -9.73 -4.74 23.54
C CYS A 270 -8.22 -4.70 23.24
N SER A 271 -7.43 -4.15 24.17
CA SER A 271 -5.97 -4.13 24.06
C SER A 271 -5.40 -5.54 24.14
N SER A 272 -5.84 -6.32 25.14
CA SER A 272 -5.44 -7.72 25.29
C SER A 272 -5.86 -8.56 24.08
N ALA A 273 -7.09 -8.41 23.60
CA ALA A 273 -7.58 -9.11 22.42
C ALA A 273 -6.77 -8.78 21.16
N SER A 274 -6.40 -7.51 20.97
CA SER A 274 -5.53 -7.07 19.87
C SER A 274 -4.13 -7.68 19.97
N ASN A 275 -3.56 -7.74 21.18
CA ASN A 275 -2.25 -8.34 21.42
C ASN A 275 -2.27 -9.85 21.16
N TYR A 276 -3.28 -10.56 21.64
CA TYR A 276 -3.47 -11.98 21.32
C TYR A 276 -3.67 -12.21 19.83
N PHE A 277 -4.50 -11.40 19.18
CA PHE A 277 -4.73 -11.54 17.75
C PHE A 277 -3.43 -11.36 16.94
N ARG A 278 -2.63 -10.33 17.28
CA ARG A 278 -1.29 -10.14 16.71
C ARG A 278 -0.38 -11.35 16.90
N GLN A 279 -0.36 -11.92 18.10
CA GLN A 279 0.44 -13.10 18.40
C GLN A 279 -0.05 -14.33 17.61
N PHE A 280 -1.36 -14.49 17.45
CA PHE A 280 -1.95 -15.65 16.78
C PHE A 280 -1.76 -15.60 15.27
N LEU A 281 -1.65 -14.42 14.65
CA LEU A 281 -1.27 -14.28 13.24
C LEU A 281 0.10 -14.94 12.94
N ASN A 282 1.00 -14.99 13.92
CA ASN A 282 2.28 -15.70 13.79
C ASN A 282 2.15 -17.23 13.94
N ARG A 283 0.97 -17.76 14.27
CA ARG A 283 0.69 -19.20 14.44
C ARG A 283 0.05 -19.75 13.18
N THR A 284 0.81 -19.76 12.10
CA THR A 284 0.34 -20.21 10.78
C THR A 284 -0.11 -21.68 10.74
N ASP A 285 0.36 -22.48 11.69
CA ASP A 285 -0.03 -23.89 11.92
C ASP A 285 -1.42 -24.03 12.58
N GLY A 286 -1.96 -22.95 13.12
CA GLY A 286 -3.24 -22.93 13.84
C GLY A 286 -3.18 -23.45 15.27
N ARG A 287 -2.00 -23.83 15.78
CA ARG A 287 -1.83 -24.29 17.16
C ARG A 287 -1.65 -23.08 18.05
N LEU A 288 -2.70 -22.68 18.74
CA LEU A 288 -2.65 -21.53 19.64
C LEU A 288 -2.00 -21.89 20.98
N PRO A 289 -1.34 -20.94 21.67
CA PRO A 289 -0.86 -21.14 23.03
C PRO A 289 -2.00 -21.52 23.97
N ALA A 290 -1.77 -22.52 24.83
CA ALA A 290 -2.74 -22.85 25.87
C ALA A 290 -3.05 -21.61 26.73
N PRO A 291 -4.31 -21.37 27.14
CA PRO A 291 -5.50 -22.22 26.96
C PRO A 291 -6.32 -21.92 25.69
N TRP A 292 -5.79 -21.12 24.75
CA TRP A 292 -6.56 -20.64 23.60
C TRP A 292 -6.88 -21.72 22.58
N ARG A 293 -8.09 -21.64 22.03
CA ARG A 293 -8.61 -22.51 20.97
C ARG A 293 -9.22 -21.65 19.87
N LEU A 294 -9.07 -22.10 18.62
CA LEU A 294 -9.63 -21.46 17.44
C LEU A 294 -10.87 -22.21 16.93
N ASN A 295 -11.99 -21.50 16.83
CA ASN A 295 -13.14 -21.89 16.02
C ASN A 295 -13.08 -21.14 14.67
N VAL A 296 -12.61 -21.83 13.63
CA VAL A 296 -12.39 -21.27 12.29
C VAL A 296 -13.66 -20.69 11.67
N ALA A 297 -14.79 -21.41 11.75
CA ALA A 297 -16.04 -21.00 11.12
C ALA A 297 -16.56 -19.66 11.68
N LYS A 298 -16.38 -19.44 12.99
CA LYS A 298 -16.81 -18.22 13.67
C LYS A 298 -15.70 -17.17 13.79
N ALA A 299 -14.49 -17.46 13.30
CA ALA A 299 -13.28 -16.68 13.54
C ALA A 299 -13.14 -16.28 15.03
N LYS A 300 -13.47 -17.23 15.93
CA LYS A 300 -13.56 -17.03 17.37
C LYS A 300 -12.40 -17.74 18.08
N PHE A 301 -11.77 -17.02 18.99
CA PHE A 301 -10.71 -17.45 19.88
C PHE A 301 -11.28 -17.51 21.30
N ASN A 302 -11.11 -18.62 22.02
CA ASN A 302 -11.60 -18.74 23.40
C ASN A 302 -10.73 -19.66 24.26
N THR A 303 -10.79 -19.47 25.58
CA THR A 303 -9.98 -20.21 26.57
C THR A 303 -10.70 -21.41 27.20
N GLY A 304 -11.85 -21.82 26.66
CA GLY A 304 -12.71 -22.87 27.23
C GLY A 304 -14.14 -22.39 27.52
N ALA A 305 -14.92 -23.19 28.25
CA ALA A 305 -16.27 -22.83 28.68
C ALA A 305 -16.21 -21.74 29.76
N GLY A 306 -17.06 -20.71 29.67
CA GLY A 306 -17.09 -19.57 30.60
C GLY A 306 -15.89 -18.63 30.57
N GLY A 307 -14.78 -19.03 29.93
CA GLY A 307 -13.55 -18.24 29.86
C GLY A 307 -13.59 -17.07 28.86
N MET A 308 -12.50 -16.30 28.85
CA MET A 308 -12.30 -15.18 27.93
C MET A 308 -12.43 -15.63 26.48
N ALA A 309 -13.03 -14.76 25.66
CA ALA A 309 -13.08 -14.99 24.22
C ALA A 309 -13.08 -13.68 23.45
N PHE A 310 -12.54 -13.75 22.24
CA PHE A 310 -12.77 -12.72 21.22
C PHE A 310 -13.03 -13.36 19.88
N ARG A 311 -13.63 -12.62 18.96
CA ARG A 311 -13.73 -13.00 17.56
C ARG A 311 -13.31 -11.82 16.69
N VAL A 312 -12.88 -12.14 15.48
CA VAL A 312 -12.43 -11.15 14.51
C VAL A 312 -13.30 -11.20 13.27
N GLN A 313 -13.46 -10.05 12.64
CA GLN A 313 -14.32 -9.90 11.49
C GLN A 313 -13.75 -8.84 10.57
N HIS A 314 -13.55 -9.17 9.29
CA HIS A 314 -13.08 -8.22 8.29
C HIS A 314 -14.12 -7.08 8.15
N ALA A 315 -13.66 -5.83 8.20
CA ALA A 315 -14.54 -4.66 8.16
C ALA A 315 -15.15 -4.48 6.76
#